data_AF-A0A4U6BBH7-F1
#
_entry.id   AF-A0A4U6BBH7-F1
#
_cell.length_a   1.000
_cell.length_b   1.000
_cell.length_c   1.000
_cell.angle_alpha   90.00
_cell.angle_beta   90.00
_cell.angle_gamma   90.00
#
_symmetry.space_group_name_H-M   'P 1'
#
loop_
_entity.id
_entity.type
_entity.pdbx_description
1 polymer ?
#
loop_
_entity_poly.entity_id
_entity_poly.type
_entity_poly.pdbx_seq_one_letter_code
_entity_poly.pdbx_strand_id
1 'polypeptide(L)'
;MLKAKVVGRQALMRRLNELVPNADRYTAEAKLNAMDELASRVRTRAPTGATLDYMESIEGDQLSDRPIQEAAGRASSKDPTAAGLFAKFIWRFLEFGTAPHNTQKGGGTVLGQMKVREGGGYQHPGSRPFPHIFPTWREYRPTALKNVRNALNRAIRQSRKK
;
A
#
# COMPACT_ATOMS: atom_id res chain seq x y z
N MET A 1 -25.58 -9.93 -28.07
CA MET A 1 -24.78 -10.39 -26.91
C MET A 1 -23.40 -9.75 -26.99
N LEU A 2 -23.01 -8.91 -26.03
CA LEU A 2 -21.65 -8.34 -25.95
C LEU A 2 -20.66 -9.45 -25.55
N LYS A 3 -19.78 -9.86 -26.47
CA LYS A 3 -18.69 -10.80 -26.15
C LYS A 3 -17.55 -10.03 -25.49
N ALA A 4 -17.37 -10.19 -24.18
CA ALA A 4 -16.22 -9.64 -23.46
C ALA A 4 -15.01 -10.58 -23.62
N LYS A 5 -13.93 -10.09 -24.25
CA LYS A 5 -12.63 -10.79 -24.26
C LYS A 5 -11.84 -10.33 -23.03
N VAL A 6 -11.38 -11.26 -22.21
CA VAL A 6 -10.46 -10.94 -21.11
C VAL A 6 -9.10 -10.63 -21.74
N VAL A 7 -8.84 -9.35 -21.94
CA VAL A 7 -7.55 -8.83 -22.40
C VAL A 7 -6.76 -8.44 -21.16
N GLY A 8 -5.47 -8.79 -21.10
CA GLY A 8 -4.60 -8.38 -19.99
C GLY A 8 -4.57 -6.85 -19.80
N ARG A 9 -4.37 -6.38 -18.57
CA ARG A 9 -4.45 -4.95 -18.19
C ARG A 9 -3.64 -4.03 -19.10
N GLN A 10 -2.42 -4.41 -19.49
CA GLN A 10 -1.60 -3.60 -20.40
C GLN A 10 -2.24 -3.42 -21.78
N ALA A 11 -2.72 -4.51 -22.39
CA ALA A 11 -3.35 -4.43 -23.70
C ALA A 11 -4.71 -3.70 -23.65
N LEU A 12 -5.42 -3.76 -22.51
CA LEU A 12 -6.59 -2.92 -22.28
C LEU A 12 -6.23 -1.44 -22.22
N MET A 13 -5.22 -1.05 -21.43
CA MET A 13 -4.80 0.36 -21.32
C MET A 13 -4.25 0.90 -22.64
N ARG A 14 -3.48 0.09 -23.39
CA ARG A 14 -3.01 0.46 -24.73
C ARG A 14 -4.17 0.79 -25.66
N ARG A 15 -5.18 -0.09 -25.72
CA ARG A 15 -6.38 0.13 -26.54
C ARG A 15 -7.22 1.32 -26.04
N LEU A 16 -7.24 1.55 -24.74
CA LEU A 16 -7.90 2.72 -24.16
C LEU A 16 -7.21 4.02 -24.60
N ASN A 17 -5.88 4.07 -24.62
CA ASN A 17 -5.14 5.24 -25.10
C ASN A 17 -5.30 5.47 -26.61
N GLU A 18 -5.39 4.40 -27.42
CA GLU A 18 -5.70 4.50 -28.84
C GLU A 18 -7.08 5.18 -29.07
N LEU A 19 -8.05 4.91 -28.20
CA LEU A 19 -9.42 5.43 -28.31
C LEU A 19 -9.63 6.77 -27.59
N VAL A 20 -8.86 7.04 -26.54
CA VAL A 20 -8.98 8.20 -25.67
C VAL A 20 -7.57 8.72 -25.39
N PRO A 21 -7.04 9.58 -26.26
CA PRO A 21 -5.74 10.19 -26.06
C PRO A 21 -5.71 10.90 -24.71
N ASN A 22 -4.64 10.68 -23.92
CA ASN A 22 -4.42 11.22 -22.57
C ASN A 22 -5.22 10.56 -21.42
N ALA A 23 -5.93 9.45 -21.64
CA ALA A 23 -6.61 8.72 -20.55
C ALA A 23 -5.64 8.34 -19.41
N ASP A 24 -4.41 7.94 -19.76
CA ASP A 24 -3.37 7.63 -18.78
C ASP A 24 -3.02 8.81 -17.87
N ARG A 25 -2.90 10.03 -18.42
CA ARG A 25 -2.57 11.21 -17.61
C ARG A 25 -3.66 11.49 -16.56
N TYR A 26 -4.93 11.46 -16.97
CA TYR A 26 -6.06 11.65 -16.06
C TYR A 26 -6.13 10.59 -14.97
N THR A 27 -5.86 9.34 -15.33
CA THR A 27 -5.90 8.24 -14.35
C THR A 27 -4.66 8.22 -13.45
N ALA A 28 -3.49 8.64 -13.93
CA ALA A 28 -2.27 8.77 -13.14
C ALA A 28 -2.44 9.80 -12.01
N GLU A 29 -2.90 11.01 -12.35
CA GLU A 29 -3.17 12.07 -11.37
C GLU A 29 -4.22 11.61 -10.33
N ALA A 30 -5.29 10.96 -10.78
CA ALA A 30 -6.32 10.45 -9.87
C ALA A 30 -5.82 9.32 -8.96
N LYS A 31 -4.88 8.49 -9.42
CA LYS A 31 -4.24 7.45 -8.58
C LYS A 31 -3.35 8.10 -7.51
N LEU A 32 -2.54 9.08 -7.88
CA LEU A 32 -1.65 9.79 -6.96
C LEU A 32 -2.46 10.51 -5.88
N ASN A 33 -3.44 11.33 -6.28
CA ASN A 33 -4.34 12.02 -5.34
C ASN A 33 -5.08 11.04 -4.41
N ALA A 34 -5.44 9.85 -4.91
CA ALA A 34 -6.03 8.83 -4.07
C ALA A 34 -5.04 8.26 -3.04
N MET A 35 -3.77 8.09 -3.40
CA MET A 35 -2.75 7.64 -2.45
C MET A 35 -2.36 8.73 -1.45
N ASP A 36 -2.34 10.00 -1.84
CA ASP A 36 -2.10 11.13 -0.93
C ASP A 36 -3.20 11.25 0.12
N GLU A 37 -4.46 11.14 -0.32
CA GLU A 37 -5.60 11.12 0.59
C GLU A 37 -5.57 9.90 1.52
N LEU A 38 -5.18 8.72 0.98
CA LEU A 38 -4.98 7.54 1.81
C LEU A 38 -3.88 7.78 2.85
N ALA A 39 -2.75 8.37 2.45
CA ALA A 39 -1.65 8.70 3.34
C ALA A 39 -2.11 9.64 4.46
N SER A 40 -2.84 10.71 4.13
CA SER A 40 -3.43 11.63 5.13
C SER A 40 -4.32 10.91 6.15
N ARG A 41 -5.20 10.02 5.68
CA ARG A 41 -6.08 9.22 6.56
C ARG A 41 -5.30 8.26 7.45
N VAL A 42 -4.28 7.61 6.89
CA VAL A 42 -3.42 6.68 7.62
C VAL A 42 -2.59 7.42 8.67
N ARG A 43 -2.01 8.59 8.33
CA ARG A 43 -1.29 9.46 9.27
C ARG A 43 -2.14 9.81 10.49
N THR A 44 -3.39 10.19 10.27
CA THR A 44 -4.32 10.57 11.35
C THR A 44 -4.59 9.42 12.33
N ARG A 45 -4.46 8.17 11.89
CA ARG A 45 -4.70 6.96 12.69
C ARG A 45 -3.41 6.28 13.14
N ALA A 46 -2.27 6.74 12.66
CA ALA A 46 -0.97 6.15 12.96
C ALA A 46 -0.60 6.44 14.42
N PRO A 47 0.07 5.51 15.10
CA PRO A 47 0.60 5.77 16.43
C PRO A 47 1.64 6.88 16.37
N THR A 48 1.42 7.92 17.16
CA THR A 48 2.31 9.06 17.33
C THR A 48 3.23 8.78 18.51
N GLY A 49 4.41 8.21 18.23
CA GLY A 49 5.47 8.13 19.24
C GLY A 49 5.95 9.53 19.64
N ALA A 50 6.96 9.61 20.50
CA ALA A 50 7.49 10.88 21.00
C ALA A 50 7.99 11.85 19.91
N THR A 51 8.42 11.32 18.75
CA THR A 51 9.06 12.10 17.68
C THR A 51 8.21 12.27 16.43
N LEU A 52 7.00 11.68 16.36
CA LEU A 52 6.14 11.65 15.17
C LEU A 52 6.77 11.00 13.90
N ASP A 53 8.01 10.56 13.97
CA ASP A 53 8.85 10.10 12.86
C ASP A 53 8.19 9.04 11.96
N TYR A 54 7.45 8.11 12.57
CA TYR A 54 6.69 7.12 11.82
C TYR A 54 5.53 7.75 11.03
N MET A 55 4.74 8.57 11.71
CA MET A 55 3.56 9.22 11.14
C MET A 55 3.97 10.05 9.92
N GLU A 56 5.02 10.85 10.04
CA GLU A 56 5.49 11.73 8.98
C GLU A 56 6.06 10.97 7.79
N SER A 57 6.57 9.74 8.00
CA SER A 57 7.08 8.89 6.92
C SER A 57 6.01 8.27 6.01
N ILE A 58 4.73 8.32 6.41
CA ILE A 58 3.65 7.74 5.62
C ILE A 58 3.36 8.67 4.45
N GLU A 59 3.41 8.20 3.21
CA GLU A 59 3.20 9.06 2.03
C GLU A 59 2.61 8.29 0.84
N GLY A 60 1.87 9.00 0.00
CA GLY A 60 1.41 8.50 -1.29
C GLY A 60 2.42 8.88 -2.35
N ASP A 61 2.82 7.94 -3.21
CA ASP A 61 3.75 8.25 -4.29
C ASP A 61 3.61 7.31 -5.48
N GLN A 62 4.24 7.67 -6.60
CA GLN A 62 4.40 6.79 -7.74
C GLN A 62 5.42 5.69 -7.45
N LEU A 63 5.14 4.54 -8.05
CA LEU A 63 6.00 3.39 -8.02
C LEU A 63 7.35 3.64 -8.70
N SER A 64 7.34 4.42 -9.78
CA SER A 64 8.52 4.78 -10.57
C SER A 64 9.51 5.64 -9.79
N ASP A 65 9.01 6.43 -8.85
CA ASP A 65 9.77 7.48 -8.19
C ASP A 65 10.48 6.94 -6.93
N ARG A 66 10.30 5.65 -6.64
CA ARG A 66 10.80 4.99 -5.42
C ARG A 66 11.89 3.96 -5.72
N PRO A 67 12.97 3.93 -4.92
CA PRO A 67 13.95 2.86 -4.99
C PRO A 67 13.29 1.49 -4.81
N ILE A 68 13.72 0.50 -5.59
CA ILE A 68 13.18 -0.87 -5.53
C ILE A 68 13.30 -1.47 -4.12
N GLN A 69 14.29 -1.04 -3.35
CA GLN A 69 14.60 -1.54 -1.99
C GLN A 69 13.57 -1.12 -0.94
N GLU A 70 12.83 -0.03 -1.17
CA GLU A 70 11.77 0.46 -0.26
C GLU A 70 10.45 -0.31 -0.43
N ALA A 71 10.43 -1.27 -1.35
CA ALA A 71 9.23 -1.96 -1.81
C ALA A 71 8.99 -3.32 -1.13
N ALA A 72 8.74 -3.33 0.18
CA ALA A 72 8.37 -4.57 0.86
C ALA A 72 7.05 -5.15 0.32
N GLY A 73 7.06 -6.42 -0.14
CA GLY A 73 5.84 -7.16 -0.52
C GLY A 73 5.30 -6.90 -1.93
N ARG A 74 6.10 -6.40 -2.88
CA ARG A 74 5.65 -6.17 -4.27
C ARG A 74 5.58 -7.43 -5.12
N ALA A 75 4.49 -7.55 -5.87
CA ALA A 75 4.55 -8.08 -7.24
C ALA A 75 4.92 -6.92 -8.19
N SER A 76 5.76 -7.13 -9.19
CA SER A 76 6.08 -6.07 -10.16
C SER A 76 4.81 -5.56 -10.83
N SER A 77 4.56 -4.25 -10.77
CA SER A 77 3.47 -3.65 -11.53
C SER A 77 3.92 -3.39 -12.95
N LYS A 78 3.13 -3.85 -13.91
CA LYS A 78 3.31 -3.55 -15.33
C LYS A 78 2.70 -2.21 -15.76
N ASP A 79 2.06 -1.50 -14.82
CA ASP A 79 1.50 -0.16 -15.01
C ASP A 79 2.55 0.89 -14.62
N PRO A 80 3.04 1.71 -15.58
CA PRO A 80 4.07 2.72 -15.32
C PRO A 80 3.57 3.86 -14.43
N THR A 81 2.25 4.04 -14.34
CA THR A 81 1.60 5.09 -13.52
C THR A 81 1.03 4.53 -12.21
N ALA A 82 1.53 3.38 -11.77
CA ALA A 82 1.08 2.79 -10.51
C ALA A 82 1.48 3.69 -9.34
N ALA A 83 0.52 4.08 -8.52
CA ALA A 83 0.77 4.75 -7.25
C ALA A 83 0.58 3.77 -6.09
N GLY A 84 1.29 4.00 -4.99
CA GLY A 84 1.22 3.21 -3.77
C GLY A 84 1.32 4.07 -2.51
N LEU A 85 1.08 3.41 -1.38
CA LEU A 85 1.33 3.96 -0.05
C LEU A 85 2.70 3.46 0.44
N PHE A 86 3.52 4.38 0.93
CA PHE A 86 4.84 4.12 1.46
C PHE A 86 4.90 4.55 2.92
N ALA A 87 5.72 3.86 3.70
CA ALA A 87 5.95 4.15 5.11
C ALA A 87 7.24 3.46 5.56
N LYS A 88 7.87 3.94 6.64
CA LYS A 88 9.01 3.26 7.27
C LYS A 88 8.67 1.80 7.60
N PHE A 89 9.65 0.91 7.43
CA PHE A 89 9.49 -0.55 7.57
C PHE A 89 8.78 -1.01 8.85
N ILE A 90 8.87 -0.20 9.92
CA ILE A 90 8.22 -0.45 11.21
C ILE A 90 6.70 -0.56 11.11
N TRP A 91 6.08 -0.05 10.03
CA TRP A 91 4.65 -0.17 9.76
C TRP A 91 4.16 -1.62 9.90
N ARG A 92 4.98 -2.61 9.49
CA ARG A 92 4.60 -4.02 9.53
C ARG A 92 4.47 -4.53 10.97
N PHE A 93 5.38 -4.11 11.84
CA PHE A 93 5.34 -4.47 13.26
C PHE A 93 4.23 -3.73 13.99
N LEU A 94 3.93 -2.50 13.60
CA LEU A 94 2.82 -1.74 14.16
C LEU A 94 1.48 -2.34 13.73
N GLU A 95 1.29 -2.61 12.44
CA GLU A 95 0.03 -3.12 11.89
C GLU A 95 -0.36 -4.49 12.49
N PHE A 96 0.61 -5.38 12.67
CA PHE A 96 0.36 -6.77 13.08
C PHE A 96 0.80 -7.10 14.50
N GLY A 97 1.52 -6.22 15.17
CA GLY A 97 2.16 -6.52 16.45
C GLY A 97 3.34 -7.48 16.30
N THR A 98 3.88 -7.91 17.44
CA THR A 98 4.93 -8.94 17.51
C THR A 98 4.59 -9.98 18.55
N ALA A 99 4.91 -11.25 18.27
CA ALA A 99 4.69 -12.34 19.20
C ALA A 99 5.73 -12.33 20.34
N PRO A 100 5.39 -12.89 21.52
CA PRO A 100 6.37 -13.15 22.56
C PRO A 100 7.52 -14.04 22.05
N HIS A 101 8.77 -13.69 22.34
CA HIS A 101 9.94 -14.45 21.85
C HIS A 101 11.17 -14.33 22.77
N ASN A 102 12.05 -15.34 22.67
CA ASN A 102 13.34 -15.33 23.35
C ASN A 102 14.32 -14.40 22.65
N THR A 103 14.93 -13.47 23.38
CA THR A 103 15.93 -12.53 22.84
C THR A 103 17.37 -12.90 23.20
N GLN A 104 17.58 -13.96 24.01
CA GLN A 104 18.93 -14.45 24.28
C GLN A 104 19.61 -14.94 23.00
N LYS A 105 20.94 -14.95 23.00
CA LYS A 105 21.73 -15.53 21.92
C LYS A 105 21.31 -16.99 21.71
N GLY A 106 20.90 -17.33 20.47
CA GLY A 106 20.34 -18.64 20.16
C GLY A 106 18.85 -18.81 20.49
N GLY A 107 18.16 -17.77 20.95
CA GLY A 107 16.73 -17.78 21.29
C GLY A 107 15.79 -18.11 20.13
N GLY A 108 16.22 -17.83 18.89
CA GLY A 108 15.50 -18.22 17.67
C GLY A 108 15.68 -19.68 17.26
N THR A 109 16.59 -20.43 17.90
CA THR A 109 16.76 -21.87 17.64
C THR A 109 15.65 -22.67 18.31
N VAL A 110 15.38 -23.89 17.82
CA VAL A 110 14.42 -24.82 18.43
C VAL A 110 14.70 -24.99 19.93
N LEU A 111 15.97 -25.15 20.31
CA LEU A 111 16.41 -25.31 21.69
C LEU A 111 16.19 -24.03 22.52
N GLY A 112 16.45 -22.86 21.93
CA GLY A 112 16.18 -21.56 22.56
C GLY A 112 14.70 -21.27 22.77
N GLN A 113 13.84 -21.75 21.86
CA GLN A 113 12.39 -21.67 21.97
C GLN A 113 11.83 -22.64 23.02
N MET A 114 12.36 -23.86 23.10
CA MET A 114 11.98 -24.83 24.15
C MET A 114 12.34 -24.32 25.54
N LYS A 115 13.55 -23.77 25.73
CA LYS A 115 13.96 -23.16 27.00
C LYS A 115 13.02 -22.06 27.49
N VAL A 116 12.44 -21.28 26.56
CA VAL A 116 11.42 -20.27 26.89
C VAL A 116 10.10 -20.87 27.32
N ARG A 117 9.66 -21.96 26.67
CA ARG A 117 8.44 -22.67 27.08
C ARG A 117 8.57 -23.27 28.47
N GLU A 118 9.79 -23.64 28.87
CA GLU A 118 10.13 -24.18 30.19
C GLU A 118 10.34 -23.07 31.26
N GLY A 119 10.09 -21.81 30.92
CA GLY A 119 10.21 -20.68 31.86
C GLY A 119 11.63 -20.11 32.01
N GLY A 120 12.58 -20.57 31.21
CA GLY A 120 13.93 -19.99 31.10
C GLY A 120 14.04 -18.94 30.00
N GLY A 121 15.22 -18.35 29.84
CA GLY A 121 15.48 -17.39 28.76
C GLY A 121 15.09 -15.93 29.08
N TYR A 122 15.44 -15.00 28.18
CA TYR A 122 15.05 -13.59 28.30
C TYR A 122 13.87 -13.35 27.38
N GLN A 123 12.69 -13.38 27.97
CA GLN A 123 11.43 -13.30 27.24
C GLN A 123 11.05 -11.85 26.97
N HIS A 124 10.92 -11.49 25.69
CA HIS A 124 10.22 -10.28 25.30
C HIS A 124 8.72 -10.60 25.16
N PRO A 125 7.80 -9.86 25.81
CA PRO A 125 6.37 -10.16 25.78
C PRO A 125 5.71 -9.90 24.41
N GLY A 126 6.44 -9.31 23.47
CA GLY A 126 5.91 -8.87 22.19
C GLY A 126 5.18 -7.54 22.29
N SER A 127 4.46 -7.17 21.23
CA SER A 127 3.72 -5.92 21.15
C SER A 127 2.33 -6.18 20.61
N ARG A 128 1.34 -5.45 21.13
CA ARG A 128 -0.04 -5.48 20.61
C ARG A 128 -0.08 -4.86 19.21
N PRO A 129 -0.97 -5.34 18.32
CA PRO A 129 -1.19 -4.72 17.02
C PRO A 129 -1.87 -3.35 17.17
N PHE A 130 -1.44 -2.42 16.33
CA PHE A 130 -2.01 -1.09 16.10
C PHE A 130 -2.39 -0.96 14.62
N PRO A 131 -3.50 -1.58 14.18
CA PRO A 131 -3.87 -1.63 12.78
C PRO A 131 -4.41 -0.28 12.30
N HIS A 132 -3.80 0.28 11.27
CA HIS A 132 -4.10 1.63 10.78
C HIS A 132 -3.94 1.77 9.26
N ILE A 133 -3.17 0.89 8.59
CA ILE A 133 -3.02 0.92 7.13
C ILE A 133 -4.14 0.15 6.44
N PHE A 134 -4.27 -1.16 6.71
CA PHE A 134 -5.20 -2.01 5.98
C PHE A 134 -6.67 -1.73 6.33
N PRO A 135 -7.07 -1.48 7.59
CA PRO A 135 -8.42 -1.05 7.90
C PRO A 135 -8.80 0.23 7.16
N THR A 136 -7.90 1.23 7.16
CA THR A 136 -8.10 2.51 6.47
C THR A 136 -8.22 2.32 4.97
N TRP A 137 -7.37 1.49 4.36
CA TRP A 137 -7.49 1.16 2.94
C TRP A 137 -8.82 0.45 2.65
N ARG A 138 -9.24 -0.53 3.46
CA ARG A 138 -10.51 -1.23 3.24
C ARG A 138 -11.70 -0.29 3.26
N GLU A 139 -11.70 0.67 4.18
CA GLU A 139 -12.72 1.72 4.29
C GLU A 139 -12.68 2.68 3.08
N TYR A 140 -11.50 3.15 2.69
CA TYR A 140 -11.35 4.19 1.68
C TYR A 140 -11.35 3.68 0.23
N ARG A 141 -11.02 2.41 0.01
CA ARG A 141 -10.88 1.77 -1.32
C ARG A 141 -12.06 2.02 -2.26
N PRO A 142 -13.34 1.92 -1.84
CA PRO A 142 -14.47 2.21 -2.72
C PRO A 142 -14.44 3.65 -3.28
N THR A 143 -14.09 4.62 -2.43
CA THR A 143 -13.98 6.04 -2.80
C THR A 143 -12.81 6.28 -3.75
N ALA A 144 -11.63 5.73 -3.44
CA ALA A 144 -10.47 5.80 -4.32
C ALA A 144 -10.79 5.28 -5.74
N LEU A 145 -11.42 4.11 -5.82
CA LEU A 145 -11.81 3.51 -7.10
C LEU A 145 -12.86 4.35 -7.85
N LYS A 146 -13.82 4.95 -7.12
CA LYS A 146 -14.81 5.88 -7.71
C LYS A 146 -14.11 7.11 -8.31
N ASN A 147 -13.14 7.69 -7.62
CA ASN A 147 -12.41 8.87 -8.08
C ASN A 147 -11.61 8.59 -9.36
N VAL A 148 -10.91 7.46 -9.42
CA VAL A 148 -10.18 7.02 -10.63
C VAL A 148 -11.14 6.78 -11.80
N ARG A 149 -12.28 6.12 -11.57
CA ARG A 149 -13.31 5.92 -12.60
C ARG A 149 -13.88 7.24 -13.11
N ASN A 150 -14.11 8.20 -12.22
CA ASN A 150 -14.60 9.53 -12.59
C ASN A 150 -13.58 10.30 -13.43
N ALA A 151 -12.29 10.19 -13.12
CA ALA A 151 -11.22 10.76 -13.94
C ALA A 151 -11.21 10.15 -15.35
N LEU A 152 -11.31 8.83 -15.45
CA LEU A 152 -11.43 8.13 -16.73
C LEU A 152 -12.66 8.61 -17.53
N ASN A 153 -13.84 8.69 -16.88
CA ASN A 153 -15.06 9.16 -17.53
C ASN A 153 -14.98 10.62 -17.98
N ARG A 154 -14.21 11.46 -17.28
CA ARG A 154 -13.92 12.84 -17.70
C ARG A 154 -13.04 12.85 -18.96
N ALA A 155 -11.99 12.04 -18.99
CA ALA A 155 -11.13 11.89 -20.17
C ALA A 155 -11.93 11.44 -21.41
N ILE A 156 -12.78 10.41 -21.27
CA ILE A 156 -13.66 9.93 -22.35
C ILE A 156 -14.57 11.05 -22.86
N ARG A 157 -15.22 11.80 -21.95
CA ARG A 157 -16.13 12.88 -22.32
C ARG A 157 -15.43 14.02 -23.06
N GLN A 158 -14.22 14.39 -22.65
CA GLN A 158 -13.44 15.41 -23.34
C GLN A 158 -13.00 14.93 -24.72
N SER A 159 -12.59 13.67 -24.84
CA SER A 159 -12.19 13.09 -26.13
C SER A 159 -13.33 13.04 -27.14
N ARG A 160 -14.60 12.92 -26.70
CA ARG A 160 -15.79 12.94 -27.57
C ARG A 160 -16.27 14.34 -27.96
N LYS A 161 -15.78 15.38 -27.27
CA LYS A 161 -16.12 16.79 -27.56
C LYS A 161 -15.18 17.42 -28.58
N LYS A 162 -14.05 16.78 -28.87
CA LYS A 162 -13.22 17.05 -30.03
C LYS A 162 -13.76 16.27 -31.21
#